data_AF-A0A0C3LGJ3-F1
#
_entry.id   AF-A0A0C3LGJ3-F1
#
_cell.length_a   1.000
_cell.length_b   1.000
_cell.length_c   1.000
_cell.angle_alpha   90.00
_cell.angle_beta   90.00
_cell.angle_gamma   90.00
#
_symmetry.space_group_name_H-M   'P 1'
#
loop_
_entity.id
_entity.type
_entity.pdbx_description
1 polymer ?
#
loop_
_entity_poly.entity_id
_entity_poly.type
_entity_poly.pdbx_seq_one_letter_code
_entity_poly.pdbx_strand_id
1 'polypeptide(L)'
;GTGAGGTIPMLARVTLVNWHGQPLYDTYVKPTGPVTSYRETATGLDSTYFTDDVAVPFQEAQLMIAGWIGGKVVVGHQIWKDLQASHFRSPCSQDTRDVALFLPFRSILGRPNEVIGLPTLMWRFKERKIQESFVDPV
;
A
#
# COMPACT_ATOMS: atom_id res chain seq x y z
N GLY A 1 -3.34 -12.64 -4.17
CA GLY A 1 -3.50 -13.42 -2.93
C GLY A 1 -3.10 -14.85 -3.19
N THR A 2 -2.33 -15.43 -2.27
CA THR A 2 -1.77 -16.79 -2.39
C THR A 2 -2.23 -17.68 -1.22
N GLY A 3 -1.87 -18.97 -1.28
CA GLY A 3 -2.25 -19.97 -0.28
C GLY A 3 -3.70 -20.46 -0.42
N ALA A 4 -4.11 -21.36 0.48
CA ALA A 4 -5.47 -21.91 0.49
C ALA A 4 -6.51 -20.77 0.56
N GLY A 5 -7.35 -20.68 -0.47
CA GLY A 5 -8.38 -19.63 -0.60
C GLY A 5 -7.85 -18.21 -0.90
N GLY A 6 -6.57 -18.03 -1.26
CA GLY A 6 -6.02 -16.71 -1.60
C GLY A 6 -5.98 -15.72 -0.42
N THR A 7 -5.90 -16.26 0.80
CA THR A 7 -5.98 -15.51 2.06
C THR A 7 -4.69 -14.76 2.38
N ILE A 8 -3.54 -15.24 1.88
CA ILE A 8 -2.24 -14.63 2.13
C ILE A 8 -2.04 -13.45 1.16
N PRO A 9 -1.86 -12.21 1.66
CA PRO A 9 -1.60 -11.06 0.82
C PRO A 9 -0.19 -11.16 0.20
N MET A 10 -0.05 -10.61 -1.01
CA MET A 10 1.21 -10.54 -1.74
C MET A 10 1.26 -9.19 -2.45
N LEU A 11 2.44 -8.60 -2.51
CA LEU A 11 2.69 -7.34 -3.20
C LEU A 11 2.41 -7.50 -4.71
N ALA A 12 1.63 -6.59 -5.28
CA ALA A 12 1.21 -6.65 -6.68
C ALA A 12 1.56 -5.39 -7.49
N ARG A 13 1.41 -4.21 -6.87
CA ARG A 13 1.80 -2.91 -7.41
C ARG A 13 2.34 -2.07 -6.27
N VAL A 14 3.34 -1.23 -6.54
CA VAL A 14 3.83 -0.23 -5.60
C VAL A 14 3.92 1.10 -6.28
N THR A 15 3.41 2.13 -5.61
CA THR A 15 3.55 3.50 -6.04
C THR A 15 4.12 4.35 -4.91
N LEU A 16 5.19 5.07 -5.19
CA LEU A 16 5.79 6.07 -4.31
C LEU A 16 5.49 7.44 -4.89
N VAL A 17 4.88 8.29 -4.07
CA VAL A 17 4.53 9.66 -4.45
C VAL A 17 5.36 10.66 -3.65
N ASN A 18 5.66 11.80 -4.25
CA ASN A 18 6.26 12.92 -3.53
C ASN A 18 5.20 13.68 -2.71
N TRP A 19 5.64 14.68 -1.94
CA TRP A 19 4.75 15.53 -1.15
C TRP A 19 3.67 16.26 -1.97
N HIS A 20 3.94 16.54 -3.25
CA HIS A 20 2.99 17.17 -4.16
C HIS A 20 1.99 16.19 -4.77
N GLY A 21 2.07 14.90 -4.43
CA GLY A 21 1.23 13.85 -4.98
C GLY A 21 1.65 13.38 -6.38
N GLN A 22 2.85 13.72 -6.84
CA GLN A 22 3.36 13.24 -8.12
C GLN A 22 4.02 11.87 -7.94
N PRO A 23 3.70 10.88 -8.80
CA PRO A 23 4.33 9.56 -8.73
C PRO A 23 5.82 9.67 -9.10
N LEU A 24 6.67 9.23 -8.18
CA LEU A 24 8.12 9.12 -8.38
C LEU A 24 8.52 7.74 -8.89
N TYR A 25 7.78 6.72 -8.45
CA TYR A 25 8.00 5.33 -8.81
C TYR A 25 6.65 4.63 -8.81
N ASP A 26 6.29 3.97 -9.90
CA ASP A 26 5.05 3.21 -10.02
C ASP A 26 5.34 1.95 -10.83
N THR A 27 5.21 0.78 -10.21
CA THR A 27 5.54 -0.49 -10.86
C THR A 27 4.64 -1.62 -10.41
N TYR A 28 4.41 -2.56 -11.32
CA TYR A 28 3.87 -3.88 -11.00
C TYR A 28 5.00 -4.80 -10.53
N VAL A 29 4.66 -5.74 -9.63
CA VAL A 29 5.62 -6.64 -9.00
C VAL A 29 5.22 -8.08 -9.29
N LYS A 30 6.16 -8.88 -9.80
CA LYS A 30 5.93 -10.29 -10.10
C LYS A 30 5.60 -11.06 -8.81
N PRO A 31 4.54 -11.90 -8.82
CA PRO A 31 4.24 -12.78 -7.72
C PRO A 31 5.40 -13.73 -7.41
N THR A 32 5.73 -13.90 -6.13
CA THR A 32 6.80 -14.84 -5.70
C THR A 32 6.31 -16.29 -5.59
N GLY A 33 5.02 -16.53 -5.81
CA GLY A 33 4.39 -17.85 -5.77
C GLY A 33 3.07 -17.87 -6.52
N PRO A 34 2.42 -19.05 -6.62
CA PRO A 34 1.20 -19.21 -7.40
C PRO A 34 0.07 -18.33 -6.85
N VAL A 35 -0.52 -17.53 -7.73
CA VAL A 35 -1.64 -16.65 -7.39
C VAL A 35 -2.94 -17.43 -7.42
N THR A 36 -3.67 -17.42 -6.31
CA THR A 36 -4.98 -18.07 -6.18
C THR A 36 -6.13 -17.10 -6.47
N SER A 37 -5.95 -15.81 -6.17
CA SER A 37 -6.96 -14.78 -6.44
C SER A 37 -6.31 -13.41 -6.58
N TYR A 38 -6.61 -12.69 -7.67
CA TYR A 38 -6.16 -11.32 -7.91
C TYR A 38 -7.04 -10.27 -7.21
N ARG A 39 -8.24 -10.67 -6.76
CA ARG A 39 -9.26 -9.79 -6.17
C ARG A 39 -9.61 -8.64 -7.12
N GLU A 40 -9.86 -8.96 -8.38
CA GLU A 40 -10.13 -8.02 -9.49
C GLU A 40 -11.12 -6.92 -9.14
N THR A 41 -12.21 -7.23 -8.44
CA THR A 41 -13.21 -6.24 -8.03
C THR A 41 -12.68 -5.16 -7.09
N ALA A 42 -11.65 -5.47 -6.30
CA ALA A 42 -11.04 -4.53 -5.37
C ALA A 42 -9.75 -3.90 -5.92
N THR A 43 -8.95 -4.65 -6.67
CA THR A 43 -7.61 -4.23 -7.12
C THR A 43 -7.60 -3.74 -8.57
N GLY A 44 -8.57 -4.16 -9.39
CA GLY A 44 -8.56 -3.93 -10.83
C GLY A 44 -7.44 -4.68 -11.57
N LEU A 45 -6.76 -5.63 -10.90
CA LEU A 45 -5.62 -6.35 -11.46
C LEU A 45 -6.02 -7.71 -12.00
N ASP A 46 -5.46 -8.07 -13.14
CA ASP A 46 -5.53 -9.40 -13.76
C ASP A 46 -4.12 -9.99 -13.96
N SER A 47 -4.04 -11.19 -14.56
CA SER A 47 -2.76 -11.86 -14.82
C SER A 47 -1.86 -11.14 -15.83
N THR A 48 -2.40 -10.26 -16.68
CA THR A 48 -1.66 -9.60 -17.77
C THR A 48 -0.67 -8.55 -17.23
N TYR A 49 -0.96 -7.98 -16.06
CA TYR A 49 -0.07 -7.04 -15.37
C TYR A 49 1.20 -7.66 -14.79
N PHE A 50 1.30 -9.00 -14.75
CA PHE A 50 2.42 -9.71 -14.14
C PHE A 50 3.34 -10.39 -15.16
N THR A 51 3.25 -9.99 -16.42
CA THR A 51 4.14 -10.47 -17.50
C THR A 51 5.54 -9.88 -17.37
N ASP A 52 6.51 -10.52 -18.04
CA ASP A 52 7.91 -10.11 -17.95
C ASP A 52 8.19 -8.70 -18.47
N ASP A 53 7.34 -8.21 -19.39
CA ASP A 53 7.47 -6.89 -20.02
C ASP A 53 6.82 -5.76 -19.18
N VAL A 54 5.97 -6.11 -18.20
CA VAL A 54 5.16 -5.14 -17.44
C VAL A 54 5.58 -5.07 -15.97
N ALA A 55 5.89 -6.21 -15.36
CA ALA A 55 6.22 -6.30 -13.94
C ALA A 55 7.71 -6.54 -13.71
N VAL A 56 8.22 -6.03 -12.60
CA VAL A 56 9.60 -6.29 -12.15
C VAL A 56 9.64 -7.45 -11.16
N PRO A 57 10.75 -8.20 -11.08
CA PRO A 57 10.97 -9.19 -10.03
C PRO A 57 10.82 -8.57 -8.63
N PHE A 58 10.27 -9.35 -7.69
CA PHE A 58 10.04 -8.89 -6.32
C PHE A 58 11.28 -8.31 -5.64
N GLN A 59 12.44 -8.97 -5.80
CA GLN A 59 13.70 -8.51 -5.21
C GLN A 59 14.18 -7.18 -5.81
N GLU A 60 13.95 -6.97 -7.10
CA GLU A 60 14.30 -5.71 -7.76
C GLU A 60 13.42 -4.56 -7.27
N ALA A 61 12.10 -4.78 -7.19
CA ALA A 61 11.18 -3.82 -6.58
C ALA A 61 11.61 -3.48 -5.14
N GLN A 62 11.99 -4.49 -4.35
CA GLN A 62 12.44 -4.27 -2.98
C GLN A 62 13.68 -3.37 -2.91
N LEU A 63 14.69 -3.63 -3.74
CA LEU A 63 15.92 -2.82 -3.77
C LEU A 63 15.62 -1.38 -4.19
N MET A 64 14.78 -1.19 -5.21
CA MET A 64 14.40 0.14 -5.68
C MET A 64 13.65 0.92 -4.61
N ILE A 65 12.64 0.32 -3.98
CA ILE A 65 11.87 0.97 -2.91
C ILE A 65 12.78 1.31 -1.71
N ALA A 66 13.67 0.39 -1.31
CA ALA A 66 14.63 0.64 -0.23
C ALA A 66 15.54 1.85 -0.53
N GLY A 67 16.03 1.95 -1.76
CA GLY A 67 16.82 3.11 -2.22
C GLY A 67 16.02 4.42 -2.17
N TRP A 68 14.75 4.39 -2.54
CA TRP A 68 13.88 5.57 -2.49
C TRP A 68 13.56 6.04 -1.07
N ILE A 69 13.25 5.11 -0.16
CA ILE A 69 12.83 5.45 1.21
C ILE A 69 14.01 5.67 2.16
N GLY A 70 15.23 5.26 1.77
CA GLY A 70 16.43 5.42 2.59
C GLY A 70 16.66 6.87 3.02
N GLY A 71 16.67 7.10 4.34
CA GLY A 71 16.86 8.43 4.93
C GLY A 71 15.68 9.40 4.71
N LYS A 72 14.50 8.90 4.32
CA LYS A 72 13.28 9.70 4.15
C LYS A 72 12.21 9.26 5.14
N VAL A 73 11.28 10.18 5.43
CA VAL A 73 10.08 9.88 6.20
C VAL A 73 8.98 9.37 5.28
N VAL A 74 8.51 8.15 5.52
CA VAL A 74 7.41 7.52 4.78
C VAL A 74 6.09 7.87 5.45
N VAL A 75 5.15 8.42 4.69
CA VAL A 75 3.81 8.79 5.17
C VAL A 75 2.78 7.96 4.44
N GLY A 76 1.76 7.46 5.15
CA GLY A 76 0.73 6.61 4.57
C GLY A 76 -0.32 6.18 5.59
N HIS A 77 -1.22 5.28 5.19
CA HIS A 77 -2.27 4.73 6.04
C HIS A 77 -2.10 3.21 6.15
N GLN A 78 -1.97 2.70 7.38
CA GLN A 78 -1.71 1.28 7.64
C GLN A 78 -0.42 0.75 6.99
N ILE A 79 0.63 1.57 6.98
CA ILE A 79 1.93 1.33 6.34
C ILE A 79 2.52 -0.03 6.75
N TRP A 80 2.27 -0.46 8.00
CA TRP A 80 2.77 -1.74 8.51
C TRP A 80 2.25 -2.94 7.70
N LYS A 81 1.04 -2.87 7.13
CA LYS A 81 0.49 -3.94 6.29
C LYS A 81 1.24 -4.02 4.97
N ASP A 82 1.54 -2.88 4.38
CA ASP A 82 2.25 -2.80 3.10
C ASP A 82 3.71 -3.22 3.28
N LEU A 83 4.37 -2.80 4.36
CA LEU A 83 5.72 -3.23 4.72
C LEU A 83 5.81 -4.74 4.99
N GLN A 84 4.77 -5.32 5.60
CA GLN A 84 4.70 -6.77 5.80
C GLN A 84 4.57 -7.52 4.47
N ALA A 85 3.69 -7.07 3.56
CA ALA A 85 3.48 -7.70 2.25
C ALA A 85 4.70 -7.58 1.33
N SER A 86 5.46 -6.50 1.46
CA SER A 86 6.71 -6.25 0.74
C SER A 86 7.93 -6.88 1.41
N HIS A 87 7.76 -7.66 2.49
CA HIS A 87 8.84 -8.32 3.24
C HIS A 87 10.00 -7.37 3.62
N PHE A 88 9.72 -6.07 3.79
CA PHE A 88 10.71 -5.14 4.28
C PHE A 88 10.95 -5.37 5.76
N ARG A 89 12.20 -5.63 6.13
CA ARG A 89 12.64 -5.42 7.51
C ARG A 89 12.65 -3.91 7.70
N SER A 90 11.70 -3.43 8.50
CA SER A 90 11.22 -2.04 8.52
C SER A 90 12.34 -0.98 8.47
N PRO A 91 12.10 0.18 7.84
CA PRO A 91 12.77 1.42 8.24
C PRO A 91 12.57 1.62 9.75
N CYS A 92 13.51 2.29 10.43
CA CYS A 92 13.35 2.58 11.86
C CYS A 92 11.96 3.20 12.11
N SER A 93 11.31 2.84 13.22
CA SER A 93 9.96 3.34 13.57
C SER A 93 9.87 4.87 13.58
N GLN A 94 11.01 5.56 13.72
CA GLN A 94 11.16 7.01 13.66
C GLN A 94 10.92 7.61 12.26
N ASP A 95 11.08 6.82 11.20
CA ASP A 95 11.03 7.25 9.80
C ASP A 95 9.66 6.97 9.15
N THR A 96 8.65 6.62 9.93
CA THR A 96 7.28 6.36 9.44
C THR A 96 6.25 7.25 10.11
N ARG A 97 5.28 7.76 9.35
CA ARG A 97 4.15 8.56 9.84
C ARG A 97 2.86 7.92 9.35
N ASP A 98 2.27 7.10 10.22
CA ASP A 98 1.05 6.38 9.90
C ASP A 98 -0.20 7.16 10.34
N VAL A 99 -1.01 7.56 9.36
CA VAL A 99 -2.27 8.27 9.55
C VAL A 99 -3.29 7.41 10.32
N ALA A 100 -3.24 6.09 10.17
CA ALA A 100 -4.14 5.16 10.83
C ALA A 100 -3.90 5.09 12.35
N LEU A 101 -2.68 5.39 12.81
CA LEU A 101 -2.29 5.42 14.22
C LEU A 101 -2.35 6.83 14.83
N PHE A 102 -2.62 7.86 14.02
CA PHE A 102 -2.63 9.24 14.48
C PHE A 102 -3.80 9.51 15.44
N LEU A 103 -3.49 9.53 16.74
CA LEU A 103 -4.48 9.66 17.83
C LEU A 103 -5.43 10.86 17.67
N PRO A 104 -5.00 12.07 17.26
CA PRO A 104 -5.92 13.20 17.12
C PRO A 104 -7.09 12.93 16.17
N PHE A 105 -6.87 12.25 15.04
CA PHE A 105 -7.96 11.90 14.12
C PHE A 105 -8.95 10.91 14.74
N ARG A 106 -8.44 9.95 15.51
CA ARG A 106 -9.24 8.94 16.19
C ARG A 106 -10.08 9.55 17.30
N SER A 107 -9.51 10.48 18.07
CA SER A 107 -10.19 11.19 19.14
C SER A 107 -11.29 12.12 18.61
N ILE A 108 -11.05 12.87 17.53
CA ILE A 108 -12.06 13.74 16.90
C ILE A 108 -13.29 12.93 16.44
N LEU A 109 -13.07 11.70 15.99
CA LEU A 109 -14.14 10.80 15.54
C LEU A 109 -14.75 9.95 16.68
N GLY A 110 -14.35 10.19 17.94
CA GLY A 110 -14.87 9.47 19.11
C GLY A 110 -14.46 8.00 19.18
N ARG A 111 -13.40 7.60 18.48
CA ARG A 111 -12.95 6.20 18.34
C ARG A 111 -11.45 6.04 18.61
N PRO A 112 -10.95 6.44 19.81
CA PRO A 112 -9.52 6.48 20.12
C PRO A 112 -8.83 5.11 20.06
N ASN A 113 -9.59 4.02 20.20
CA ASN A 113 -9.06 2.64 20.24
C ASN A 113 -9.31 1.84 18.95
N GLU A 114 -9.92 2.43 17.92
CA GLU A 114 -10.17 1.77 16.63
C GLU A 114 -9.27 2.35 15.53
N VAL A 115 -8.85 1.50 14.59
CA VAL A 115 -8.21 1.96 13.35
C VAL A 115 -9.31 2.32 12.36
N ILE A 116 -9.34 3.58 11.95
CA ILE A 116 -10.37 4.12 11.05
C ILE A 116 -9.91 3.95 9.60
N GLY A 117 -10.79 3.50 8.72
CA GLY A 117 -10.50 3.34 7.30
C GLY A 117 -10.19 4.66 6.60
N LEU A 118 -9.27 4.64 5.63
CA LEU A 118 -8.88 5.83 4.88
C LEU A 118 -10.07 6.53 4.19
N PRO A 119 -11.03 5.82 3.56
CA PRO A 119 -12.21 6.49 2.97
C PRO A 119 -13.02 7.28 3.98
N THR A 120 -13.18 6.76 5.20
CA THR A 120 -13.88 7.46 6.29
C THR A 120 -13.11 8.70 6.73
N LEU A 121 -11.78 8.61 6.86
CA LEU A 121 -10.94 9.76 7.21
C LEU A 121 -11.00 10.84 6.13
N MET A 122 -10.89 10.46 4.86
CA MET A 122 -10.94 11.39 3.73
C MET A 122 -12.30 12.09 3.60
N TRP A 123 -13.38 11.35 3.79
CA TRP A 123 -14.72 11.93 3.82
C TRP A 123 -14.88 12.93 4.97
N ARG A 124 -14.46 12.55 6.19
CA ARG A 124 -14.69 13.37 7.39
C ARG A 124 -13.82 14.62 7.48
N PHE A 125 -12.58 14.57 7.01
CA PHE A 125 -11.61 15.67 7.18
C PHE A 125 -11.36 16.47 5.91
N LYS A 126 -11.68 15.92 4.73
CA LYS A 126 -11.42 16.56 3.43
C LYS A 126 -12.66 16.65 2.53
N GLU A 127 -13.80 16.11 2.97
CA GLU A 127 -15.05 16.05 2.18
C GLU A 127 -14.84 15.38 0.80
N ARG A 128 -13.88 14.47 0.71
CA ARG A 128 -13.53 13.74 -0.51
C ARG A 128 -13.94 12.28 -0.38
N LYS A 129 -14.65 11.78 -1.39
CA LYS A 129 -14.88 10.35 -1.57
C LYS A 129 -13.71 9.76 -2.37
N ILE A 130 -13.22 8.63 -1.89
CA ILE A 130 -12.12 7.88 -2.50
C ILE A 130 -12.46 6.39 -2.43
N GLN A 131 -11.78 5.56 -3.23
CA GLN A 131 -12.01 4.11 -3.29
C GLN A 131 -13.47 3.73 -3.61
N GLU A 132 -14.13 4.50 -4.48
CA GLU A 132 -15.49 4.17 -4.95
C GLU A 132 -15.48 3.08 -6.04
N SER A 133 -14.35 2.89 -6.72
CA SER A 133 -14.10 1.84 -7.69
C SER A 133 -12.99 0.91 -7.19
N PHE A 134 -11.94 0.70 -7.97
CA PHE A 134 -10.77 -0.06 -7.56
C PHE A 134 -9.88 0.79 -6.66
N VAL A 135 -9.10 0.12 -5.81
CA VAL A 135 -8.07 0.80 -5.03
C VAL A 135 -6.92 1.20 -5.96
N ASP A 136 -6.84 2.49 -6.28
CA ASP A 136 -5.68 3.08 -6.95
C ASP A 136 -4.67 3.53 -5.88
N PRO A 137 -3.37 3.16 -6.00
CA PRO A 137 -2.34 3.62 -5.07
C PRO A 137 -2.02 5.12 -5.13
N VAL A 138 -2.54 5.87 -6.12
CA VAL A 138 -2.31 7.33 -6.32
C VAL A 138 -3.49 8.17 -5.84
#